data_AF-A0AAD7G4H1-F1
#
_entry.id   AF-A0AAD7G4H1-F1
#
_cell.length_a   1.000
_cell.length_b   1.000
_cell.length_c   1.000
_cell.angle_alpha   90.00
_cell.angle_beta   90.00
_cell.angle_gamma   90.00
#
_symmetry.space_group_name_H-M   'P 1'
#
loop_
_entity.id
_entity.type
_entity.pdbx_description
1 polymer ?
#
loop_
_entity_poly.entity_id
_entity_poly.type
_entity_poly.pdbx_seq_one_letter_code
_entity_poly.pdbx_strand_id
1 'polypeptide(L)' 'QSAPARAKIRIEFRERNDGMIPHEWQVDFGEALHLGADCSLITGKTMPFVMPLFLDSNKMIIIISPLNTLEEDQ' A
#
# COMPACT_ATOMS: atom_id res chain seq x y z
N GLN A 1 -5.83 13.91 11.46
CA GLN A 1 -4.47 13.32 11.48
C GLN A 1 -4.06 12.71 10.12
N SER A 2 -4.82 12.92 9.02
CA SER A 2 -4.61 12.29 7.71
C SER A 2 -3.49 12.88 6.86
N ALA A 3 -3.34 14.21 6.85
CA ALA A 3 -2.40 14.90 5.95
C ALA A 3 -0.93 14.44 6.08
N PRO A 4 -0.36 14.24 7.30
CA PRO A 4 1.01 13.74 7.44
C PRO A 4 1.20 12.31 6.90
N ALA A 5 0.20 11.44 7.09
CA ALA A 5 0.26 10.05 6.60
C ALA A 5 0.26 10.01 5.07
N ARG A 6 -0.66 10.73 4.43
CA ARG A 6 -0.73 10.82 2.96
C ARG A 6 0.58 11.36 2.36
N ALA A 7 1.18 12.38 3.00
CA ALA A 7 2.45 12.93 2.56
C ALA A 7 3.59 11.90 2.65
N LYS A 8 3.68 11.17 3.77
CA LYS A 8 4.68 10.12 3.95
C LYS A 8 4.53 8.98 2.93
N ILE A 9 3.31 8.52 2.66
CA ILE A 9 3.05 7.51 1.61
C ILE A 9 3.60 7.97 0.26
N ARG A 10 3.39 9.23 -0.12
CA ARG A 10 3.86 9.75 -1.41
C ARG A 10 5.38 9.85 -1.49
N ILE A 11 6.01 10.29 -0.40
CA ILE A 11 7.48 10.39 -0.32
C ILE A 11 8.09 9.00 -0.46
N GLU A 12 7.67 8.06 0.39
CA GLU A 12 8.17 6.69 0.39
C GLU A 12 7.90 5.96 -0.94
N PHE A 13 6.70 6.15 -1.52
CA PHE A 13 6.41 5.59 -2.83
C PHE A 13 7.37 6.11 -3.89
N ARG A 14 7.59 7.43 -3.91
CA ARG A 14 8.48 8.08 -4.88
C ARG A 14 9.93 7.57 -4.74
N GLU A 15 10.41 7.46 -3.52
CA GLU A 15 11.77 6.97 -3.22
C GLU A 15 11.97 5.50 -3.62
N ARG A 16 10.92 4.68 -3.50
CA ARG A 16 10.97 3.24 -3.79
C ARG A 16 10.64 2.86 -5.23
N ASN A 17 10.09 3.79 -6.02
CA ASN A 17 9.61 3.54 -7.38
C ASN A 17 10.17 4.57 -8.37
N ASP A 18 11.48 4.83 -8.33
CA ASP A 18 12.22 5.65 -9.32
C ASP A 18 11.59 7.01 -9.63
N GLY A 19 11.06 7.69 -8.61
CA GLY A 19 10.47 9.01 -8.78
C GLY A 19 9.01 9.02 -9.26
N MET A 20 8.38 7.85 -9.45
CA MET A 20 6.98 7.75 -9.85
C MET A 20 6.03 8.38 -8.82
N ILE A 21 4.86 8.80 -9.29
CA ILE A 21 3.80 9.39 -8.46
C ILE A 21 2.68 8.35 -8.29
N PRO A 22 2.25 8.05 -7.05
CA PRO A 22 1.15 7.13 -6.85
C PRO A 22 -0.16 7.76 -7.29
N HIS A 23 -1.09 6.97 -7.79
CA HIS A 23 -2.45 7.43 -8.02
C HIS A 23 -3.13 7.76 -6.68
N GLU A 24 -4.04 8.74 -6.66
CA GLU A 24 -4.77 9.13 -5.44
C GLU A 24 -5.45 7.95 -4.75
N TRP A 25 -6.12 7.10 -5.52
CA TRP A 25 -6.82 5.93 -4.97
C TRP A 25 -5.88 4.93 -4.27
N GLN A 26 -4.61 4.87 -4.65
CA GLN A 26 -3.62 4.04 -3.96
C GLN A 26 -3.27 4.63 -2.60
N VAL A 27 -3.14 5.96 -2.53
CA VAL A 27 -2.89 6.69 -1.28
C VAL A 27 -4.10 6.59 -0.34
N ASP A 28 -5.31 6.74 -0.87
CA ASP A 28 -6.56 6.59 -0.12
C ASP A 28 -6.68 5.19 0.50
N PHE A 29 -6.39 4.15 -0.30
CA PHE A 29 -6.46 2.77 0.16
C PHE A 29 -5.37 2.44 1.19
N GLY A 30 -4.13 2.88 0.94
CA GLY A 30 -3.01 2.68 1.87
C GLY A 30 -3.24 3.38 3.22
N GLU A 31 -3.81 4.58 3.20
CA GLU A 31 -4.23 5.30 4.40
C GLU A 31 -5.35 4.57 5.15
N ALA A 32 -6.40 4.13 4.44
CA ALA A 32 -7.53 3.44 5.04
C ALA A 32 -7.11 2.13 5.73
N LEU A 33 -6.28 1.33 5.07
CA LEU A 33 -5.68 0.12 5.66
C LEU A 33 -4.80 0.45 6.86
N HIS A 34 -4.00 1.52 6.80
CA HIS A 34 -3.18 1.94 7.93
C HIS A 34 -4.04 2.34 9.14
N LEU A 35 -5.21 2.94 8.92
CA LEU A 35 -6.16 3.29 9.98
C LEU A 35 -6.96 2.08 10.50
N GLY A 36 -6.76 0.89 9.93
CA GLY A 36 -7.46 -0.33 10.32
C GLY A 36 -8.90 -0.42 9.80
N ALA A 37 -9.23 0.29 8.73
CA ALA A 37 -10.54 0.21 8.11
C ALA A 37 -10.66 -1.06 7.23
N ASP A 38 -11.83 -1.70 7.27
CA ASP A 38 -12.18 -2.76 6.35
C ASP A 38 -12.41 -2.17 4.95
N CYS A 39 -11.61 -2.60 3.98
CA CYS A 39 -11.61 -2.06 2.63
C CYS A 39 -11.74 -3.17 1.59
N SER A 40 -12.53 -2.92 0.54
CA SER A 40 -12.61 -3.79 -0.64
C SER A 40 -11.99 -3.06 -1.83
N LEU A 41 -11.03 -3.70 -2.50
CA LEU A 41 -10.37 -3.17 -3.67
C LEU A 41 -10.51 -4.13 -4.84
N ILE A 42 -11.05 -3.64 -5.96
CA ILE A 42 -11.14 -4.39 -7.21
C ILE A 42 -10.02 -3.88 -8.11
N THR A 43 -8.91 -4.61 -8.17
CA THR A 43 -7.72 -4.25 -8.95
C THR A 43 -6.91 -5.50 -9.29
N GLY A 44 -5.99 -5.36 -10.26
CA GLY A 44 -4.96 -6.37 -10.56
C GLY A 44 -3.57 -5.95 -10.08
N LYS A 45 -3.47 -5.04 -9.11
CA LYS A 45 -2.20 -4.41 -8.67
C LYS A 45 -1.86 -4.76 -7.22
N THR A 46 -0.60 -5.12 -6.99
CA THR A 46 -0.05 -5.47 -5.65
C THR A 46 0.25 -4.25 -4.78
N MET A 47 0.74 -3.17 -5.39
CA MET A 47 1.21 -1.96 -4.69
C MET A 47 0.29 -1.42 -3.56
N PRO A 48 -1.05 -1.34 -3.73
CA PRO A 48 -1.94 -0.82 -2.69
C PRO A 48 -1.89 -1.62 -1.37
N PHE A 49 -1.59 -2.93 -1.44
CA PHE A 49 -1.47 -3.78 -0.26
C PHE A 49 -0.18 -3.54 0.52
N VAL A 50 0.87 -3.02 -0.14
CA VAL A 50 2.19 -2.79 0.48
C VAL A 50 2.32 -1.37 1.04
N MET A 51 1.57 -0.42 0.49
CA MET A 51 1.59 0.99 0.88
C MET A 51 1.40 1.28 2.38
N PRO A 52 0.57 0.54 3.15
CA PRO A 52 0.44 0.81 4.59
C PRO A 52 1.76 0.60 5.36
N LEU A 53 2.67 -0.24 4.86
CA LEU A 53 3.99 -0.47 5.46
C LEU A 53 4.94 0.72 5.29
N PHE A 54 4.67 1.62 4.35
CA PHE A 54 5.44 2.86 4.19
C PHE A 54 5.24 3.80 5.39
N LEU A 55 4.10 3.68 6.08
CA LEU A 55 3.79 4.49 7.24
C LEU A 55 4.41 3.93 8.52
N ASP A 56 4.37 2.62 8.68
CA ASP A 56 4.83 1.92 9.87
C ASP A 56 5.40 0.55 9.49
N SER A 57 6.72 0.43 9.58
CA SER A 57 7.45 -0.81 9.27
C SER A 57 7.26 -1.88 10.34
N ASN A 58 6.68 -1.56 11.50
CA ASN A 58 6.38 -2.54 12.54
C ASN A 58 5.02 -3.23 12.30
N LYS A 59 4.23 -2.77 11.33
CA LYS A 59 3.00 -3.46 10.92
C LYS A 59 3.33 -4.67 10.06
N MET A 60 2.50 -5.70 10.21
CA MET A 60 2.55 -6.91 9.39
C MET A 60 1.30 -6.96 8.51
N ILE A 61 1.49 -7.22 7.22
CA ILE A 61 0.41 -7.45 6.27
C ILE A 61 0.49 -8.90 5.83
N ILE A 62 -0.60 -9.64 6.04
CA ILE A 62 -0.75 -11.02 5.62
C ILE A 62 -1.61 -11.02 4.35
N ILE A 63 -0.99 -11.30 3.21
CA ILE A 63 -1.70 -11.46 1.94
C ILE A 63 -2.00 -12.95 1.78
N ILE A 64 -3.29 -13.29 1.72
CA ILE A 64 -3.75 -14.67 1.47
C ILE A 64 -4.19 -14.74 0.01
N SER A 65 -3.38 -15.41 -0.82
CA SER A 65 -3.65 -15.62 -2.24
C SER A 65 -3.83 -17.11 -2.54
N PRO A 66 -4.80 -17.52 -3.37
CA PRO A 66 -4.96 -18.93 -3.77
C PRO A 66 -3.95 -19.39 -4.83
N LEU A 67 -3.02 -18.53 -5.29
CA LEU A 67 -2.08 -18.79 -6.39
C LEU A 67 -0.63 -18.86 -5.87
N ASN A 68 -0.19 -20.05 -5.46
CA ASN A 68 1.19 -20.29 -5.02
C ASN A 68 2.25 -19.90 -6.07
N THR A 69 1.94 -20.04 -7.36
CA THR A 69 2.89 -19.78 -8.45
C THR A 69 3.20 -18.31 -8.67
N LEU A 70 2.44 -17.38 -8.07
CA LEU A 70 2.67 -15.93 -8.17
C LEU A 70 3.28 -15.35 -6.89
N GLU A 71 3.47 -16.13 -5.83
CA GLU A 71 4.09 -15.65 -4.58
C GLU A 71 5.60 -15.34 -4.78
N GLU A 72 6.27 -16.05 -5.70
CA GLU A 72 7.69 -15.81 -6.02
C GLU A 72 7.91 -14.57 -6.91
N ASP A 73 6.87 -14.12 -7.62
CA ASP A 73 6.92 -13.00 -8.58
C ASP A 73 6.32 -11.68 -8.04
N GLN A 74 5.81 -11.68 -6.79
CA GLN A 74 5.17 -10.53 -6.12
C GLN A 74 6.04 -9.92 -5.02
#